data_AF-A0A3D1DFM0-F1
#
_entry.id   AF-A0A3D1DFM0-F1
#
_cell.length_a   1.000
_cell.length_b   1.000
_cell.length_c   1.000
_cell.angle_alpha   90.00
_cell.angle_beta   90.00
_cell.angle_gamma   90.00
#
_symmetry.space_group_name_H-M   'P 1'
#
loop_
_entity.id
_entity.type
_entity.pdbx_description
1 polymer ?
#
loop_
_entity_poly.entity_id
_entity_poly.type
_entity_poly.pdbx_seq_one_letter_code
_entity_poly.pdbx_strand_id
1 'polypeptide(L)'
;MRLTNWTHRIAHLLSSSRPRPRRGRRGVVSAESLESRTLLTTMFYLDFGTALPAGGMSTTVEEFREIDGAGTNGYGTGSNVAGYGGLSNSDPLDFNSIQYDFNGDATIDANDALALQNAVLPIV
;
A
#
# COMPACT_ATOMS: atom_id res chain seq x y z
N MET A 1 -59.10 -62.63 -18.00
CA MET A 1 -59.92 -61.46 -17.62
C MET A 1 -59.04 -60.22 -17.62
N ARG A 2 -59.41 -59.25 -18.46
CA ARG A 2 -59.19 -57.78 -18.35
C ARG A 2 -57.75 -57.25 -18.20
N LEU A 3 -57.12 -57.06 -19.36
CA LEU A 3 -56.36 -55.84 -19.67
C LEU A 3 -57.30 -54.63 -19.61
N THR A 4 -56.88 -53.52 -18.97
CA THR A 4 -57.06 -52.11 -19.41
C THR A 4 -56.84 -51.10 -18.28
N ASN A 5 -56.41 -49.88 -18.66
CA ASN A 5 -56.58 -48.60 -17.95
C ASN A 5 -55.38 -47.93 -17.26
N TRP A 6 -54.16 -48.04 -17.80
CA TRP A 6 -53.08 -47.11 -17.43
C TRP A 6 -52.54 -46.22 -18.56
N THR A 7 -53.00 -46.39 -19.80
CA THR A 7 -52.52 -45.60 -20.95
C THR A 7 -53.31 -44.33 -21.25
N HIS A 8 -54.40 -44.02 -20.53
CA HIS A 8 -55.23 -42.85 -20.81
C HIS A 8 -54.79 -41.53 -20.15
N ARG A 9 -53.75 -41.52 -19.31
CA ARG A 9 -53.33 -40.30 -18.57
C ARG A 9 -52.12 -39.55 -19.13
N ILE A 10 -51.45 -40.04 -20.17
CA ILE A 10 -50.27 -39.35 -20.74
C ILE A 10 -50.63 -38.51 -21.99
N ALA A 11 -51.78 -38.76 -22.62
CA ALA A 11 -52.22 -38.03 -23.81
C ALA A 11 -52.55 -36.53 -23.56
N HIS A 12 -52.73 -36.12 -22.29
CA HIS A 12 -53.00 -34.72 -21.95
C HIS A 12 -51.75 -33.86 -21.67
N LEU A 13 -50.54 -34.43 -21.71
CA LEU A 13 -49.29 -33.66 -21.59
C LEU A 13 -48.79 -33.09 -22.94
N LEU A 14 -49.47 -33.41 -24.05
CA LEU A 14 -49.05 -33.00 -25.40
C LEU A 14 -49.96 -31.94 -26.05
N SER A 15 -51.00 -31.45 -25.36
CA SER A 15 -51.95 -30.48 -25.92
C SER A 15 -51.92 -29.13 -25.22
N SER A 16 -50.80 -28.41 -25.31
CA SER A 16 -50.84 -26.94 -25.19
C SER A 16 -49.63 -26.27 -25.85
N SER A 17 -49.38 -26.59 -27.12
CA SER A 17 -48.51 -25.77 -27.96
C SER A 17 -49.24 -24.50 -28.38
N ARG A 18 -49.53 -23.61 -27.42
CA ARG A 18 -49.91 -22.24 -27.77
C ARG A 18 -48.67 -21.56 -28.36
N PRO A 19 -48.68 -21.07 -29.61
CA PRO A 19 -47.56 -20.29 -30.13
C PRO A 19 -47.42 -19.02 -29.28
N ARG A 20 -46.40 -18.98 -28.42
CA ARG A 20 -46.01 -17.76 -27.70
C ARG A 20 -45.68 -16.69 -28.76
N PRO A 21 -46.20 -15.46 -28.63
CA PRO A 21 -45.80 -14.37 -29.51
C PRO A 21 -44.30 -14.19 -29.38
N ARG A 22 -43.58 -14.34 -30.51
CA ARG A 22 -42.15 -14.06 -30.59
C ARG A 22 -41.96 -12.58 -30.29
N ARG A 23 -41.60 -12.25 -29.04
CA ARG A 23 -41.08 -10.92 -28.69
C ARG A 23 -39.95 -10.63 -29.66
N GLY A 24 -40.07 -9.53 -30.40
CA GLY A 24 -39.04 -9.07 -31.32
C GLY A 24 -37.69 -9.11 -30.63
N ARG A 25 -36.71 -9.75 -31.26
CA ARG A 25 -35.32 -9.75 -30.81
C ARG A 25 -34.91 -8.29 -30.68
N ARG A 26 -34.83 -7.77 -29.46
CA ARG A 26 -34.11 -6.53 -29.19
C ARG A 26 -32.69 -6.76 -29.67
N GLY A 27 -32.25 -5.90 -30.58
CA GLY A 27 -30.91 -5.96 -31.15
C GLY A 27 -29.90 -6.12 -30.03
N VAL A 28 -29.13 -7.21 -30.11
CA VAL A 28 -27.92 -7.33 -29.31
C VAL A 28 -27.00 -6.25 -29.85
N VAL A 29 -26.79 -5.20 -29.06
CA VAL A 29 -25.72 -4.26 -29.32
C VAL A 29 -24.44 -5.07 -29.16
N SER A 30 -23.70 -5.25 -30.25
CA SER A 30 -22.37 -5.84 -30.20
C SER A 30 -21.51 -4.89 -29.37
N ALA A 31 -21.39 -5.17 -28.07
CA ALA A 31 -20.37 -4.57 -27.24
C ALA A 31 -19.03 -5.10 -27.76
N GLU A 32 -18.32 -4.27 -28.50
CA GLU A 32 -16.94 -4.52 -28.89
C GLU A 32 -16.12 -4.82 -27.62
N SER A 33 -15.45 -5.97 -27.61
CA SER A 33 -14.58 -6.34 -26.49
C SER A 33 -13.41 -5.37 -26.47
N LEU A 34 -13.31 -4.55 -25.41
CA LEU A 34 -12.17 -3.66 -25.22
C LEU A 34 -10.88 -4.49 -25.25
N GLU A 35 -9.93 -4.05 -26.06
CA GLU A 35 -8.63 -4.71 -26.23
C GLU A 35 -7.88 -4.75 -24.88
N SER A 36 -7.23 -5.88 -24.60
CA SER A 36 -6.52 -6.08 -23.33
C SER A 36 -5.29 -5.17 -23.27
N ARG A 37 -5.40 -4.05 -22.56
CA ARG A 37 -4.27 -3.14 -22.29
C ARG A 37 -3.34 -3.75 -21.26
N THR A 38 -2.24 -4.34 -21.71
CA THR A 38 -1.10 -4.67 -20.84
C THR A 38 -0.28 -3.41 -20.57
N LEU A 39 -0.38 -2.88 -19.36
CA LEU A 39 0.45 -1.76 -18.91
C LEU A 39 1.80 -2.27 -18.43
N LEU A 40 2.87 -1.58 -18.83
CA LEU A 40 4.21 -1.83 -18.31
C LEU A 40 4.21 -1.50 -16.82
N THR A 41 4.42 -2.49 -15.95
CA THR A 41 4.44 -2.29 -14.50
C THR A 41 5.87 -2.56 -14.03
N THR A 42 6.55 -1.53 -13.55
CA THR A 42 7.90 -1.66 -12.97
C THR A 42 7.74 -1.75 -11.45
N MET A 43 8.18 -2.87 -10.85
CA MET A 43 8.26 -3.00 -9.40
C MET A 43 9.67 -2.67 -8.95
N PHE A 44 9.80 -1.77 -7.99
CA PHE A 44 11.05 -1.48 -7.29
C PHE A 44 10.95 -2.02 -5.87
N TYR A 45 11.95 -2.77 -5.45
CA TYR A 45 12.07 -3.27 -4.08
C TYR A 45 13.14 -2.44 -3.37
N LEU A 46 12.71 -1.64 -2.39
CA LEU A 46 13.60 -0.96 -1.44
C LEU A 46 13.89 -1.94 -0.30
N ASP A 47 15.06 -2.56 -0.33
CA ASP A 47 15.59 -3.32 0.80
C ASP A 47 16.34 -2.34 1.71
N PHE A 48 15.81 -2.13 2.92
CA PHE A 48 16.47 -1.30 3.94
C PHE A 48 17.58 -2.06 4.68
N GLY A 49 17.94 -3.26 4.20
CA GLY A 49 18.82 -4.17 4.92
C GLY A 49 18.16 -4.68 6.19
N THR A 50 18.87 -5.55 6.90
CA THR A 50 18.49 -6.04 8.23
C THR A 50 17.95 -4.88 9.06
N ALA A 51 16.69 -4.99 9.52
CA ALA A 51 16.03 -4.02 10.39
C ALA A 51 17.05 -3.36 11.30
N LEU A 52 17.06 -2.02 11.33
CA LEU A 52 17.88 -1.23 12.27
C LEU A 52 17.93 -2.01 13.60
N PRO A 53 19.13 -2.30 14.14
CA PRO A 53 19.25 -3.04 15.39
C PRO A 53 18.23 -2.51 16.39
N ALA A 54 17.70 -3.35 17.29
CA ALA A 54 16.68 -2.91 18.25
C ALA A 54 17.10 -1.68 19.11
N GLY A 55 18.38 -1.29 19.07
CA GLY A 55 18.94 -0.06 19.66
C GLY A 55 19.26 1.07 18.66
N GLY A 56 18.69 1.06 17.45
CA GLY A 56 18.92 2.07 16.42
C GLY A 56 20.22 1.90 15.62
N MET A 57 20.55 2.91 14.82
CA MET A 57 21.85 3.08 14.17
C MET A 57 22.52 4.33 14.72
N SER A 58 23.76 4.21 15.17
CA SER A 58 24.59 5.34 15.58
C SER A 58 25.72 5.50 14.57
N THR A 59 25.97 6.73 14.14
CA THR A 59 27.05 7.10 13.22
C THR A 59 27.54 8.50 13.57
N THR A 60 28.71 8.92 13.10
CA THR A 60 29.15 10.31 13.30
C THR A 60 28.67 11.24 12.18
N VAL A 61 28.69 12.55 12.42
CA VAL A 61 28.44 13.56 11.36
C VAL A 61 29.38 13.38 10.17
N GLU A 62 30.64 13.00 10.42
CA GLU A 62 31.61 12.68 9.37
C GLU A 62 31.23 11.44 8.57
N GLU A 63 30.89 10.35 9.23
CA GLU A 63 30.47 9.10 8.56
C GLU A 63 29.17 9.30 7.77
N PHE A 64 28.22 10.09 8.28
CA PHE A 64 27.00 10.43 7.56
C PHE A 64 27.26 11.27 6.30
N ARG A 65 28.27 12.15 6.36
CA ARG A 65 28.75 12.89 5.19
C ARG A 65 29.43 11.94 4.19
N GLU A 66 30.13 10.92 4.65
CA GLU A 66 30.96 10.02 3.83
C GLU A 66 30.30 8.65 3.57
N ILE A 67 28.97 8.61 3.44
CA ILE A 67 28.17 7.38 3.38
C ILE A 67 28.57 6.41 2.26
N ASP A 68 29.03 6.92 1.11
CA ASP A 68 29.59 6.13 0.00
C ASP A 68 31.08 6.50 -0.26
N GLY A 69 31.75 7.01 0.76
CA GLY A 69 33.14 7.45 0.74
C GLY A 69 33.32 8.97 0.73
N ALA A 70 34.58 9.39 0.65
CA ALA A 70 35.00 10.79 0.81
C ALA A 70 34.51 11.75 -0.29
N GLY A 71 33.87 11.25 -1.35
CA GLY A 71 33.39 12.05 -2.47
C GLY A 71 34.50 12.83 -3.20
N THR A 72 34.09 13.74 -4.08
CA THR A 72 35.04 14.62 -4.80
C THR A 72 35.54 15.70 -3.85
N ASN A 73 36.87 15.88 -3.76
CA ASN A 73 37.53 16.87 -2.91
C ASN A 73 37.32 16.70 -1.38
N GLY A 74 36.89 15.53 -0.90
CA GLY A 74 36.72 15.29 0.53
C GLY A 74 35.42 15.87 1.12
N TYR A 75 34.44 16.21 0.29
CA TYR A 75 33.14 16.72 0.75
C TYR A 75 32.13 15.61 1.09
N GLY A 76 32.53 14.36 0.96
CA GLY A 76 31.66 13.19 1.09
C GLY A 76 30.67 13.06 -0.07
N THR A 77 29.86 12.00 -0.01
CA THR A 77 28.76 11.75 -0.95
C THR A 77 27.38 11.96 -0.31
N GLY A 78 27.33 12.04 1.02
CA GLY A 78 26.13 12.25 1.82
C GLY A 78 25.84 13.72 2.12
N SER A 79 24.89 13.95 3.03
CA SER A 79 24.49 15.31 3.42
C SER A 79 25.46 15.88 4.45
N ASN A 80 25.98 17.08 4.20
CA ASN A 80 26.85 17.76 5.16
C ASN A 80 26.03 18.52 6.21
N VAL A 81 26.00 17.99 7.43
CA VAL A 81 25.32 18.62 8.58
C VAL A 81 26.29 19.26 9.58
N ALA A 82 27.60 19.26 9.28
CA ALA A 82 28.59 19.93 10.11
C ALA A 82 28.35 21.46 10.13
N GLY A 83 28.42 22.06 11.31
CA GLY A 83 28.18 23.49 11.55
C GLY A 83 26.70 23.86 11.73
N TYR A 84 25.76 22.98 11.41
CA TYR A 84 24.34 23.21 11.67
C TYR A 84 24.03 22.93 13.14
N GLY A 85 23.45 23.89 13.85
CA GLY A 85 23.09 23.73 15.27
C GLY A 85 24.28 23.49 16.20
N GLY A 86 25.51 23.81 15.77
CA GLY A 86 26.73 23.56 16.53
C GLY A 86 27.33 22.17 16.36
N LEU A 87 26.81 21.36 15.44
CA LEU A 87 27.31 20.01 15.18
C LEU A 87 28.74 20.01 14.62
N SER A 88 29.58 19.14 15.17
CA SER A 88 30.96 18.86 14.75
C SER A 88 31.10 17.49 14.09
N ASN A 89 32.17 17.25 13.33
CA ASN A 89 32.41 15.99 12.62
C ASN A 89 32.37 14.75 13.54
N SER A 90 32.82 14.88 14.79
CA SER A 90 32.85 13.79 15.77
C SER A 90 31.54 13.58 16.50
N ASP A 91 30.55 14.45 16.30
CA ASP A 91 29.30 14.37 17.04
C ASP A 91 28.50 13.14 16.58
N PRO A 92 27.90 12.39 17.53
CA PRO A 92 27.07 11.26 17.19
C PRO A 92 25.72 11.69 16.63
N LEU A 93 25.25 10.94 15.64
CA LEU A 93 23.92 10.97 15.05
C LEU A 93 23.25 9.62 15.33
N ASP A 94 22.30 9.63 16.26
CA ASP A 94 21.57 8.44 16.67
C ASP A 94 20.19 8.37 15.99
N PHE A 95 20.05 7.40 15.09
CA PHE A 95 18.82 7.08 14.39
C PHE A 95 18.07 6.00 15.16
N ASN A 96 17.17 6.43 16.03
CA ASN A 96 16.28 5.56 16.80
C ASN A 96 14.90 5.49 16.16
N SER A 97 14.18 4.39 16.40
CA SER A 97 12.75 4.35 16.09
C SER A 97 12.04 5.45 16.86
N ILE A 98 11.25 6.26 16.16
CA ILE A 98 10.46 7.32 16.76
C ILE A 98 9.50 6.67 17.78
N GLN A 99 9.60 7.10 19.03
CA GLN A 99 8.57 6.82 20.04
C GLN A 99 7.45 7.83 19.82
N TYR A 100 6.27 7.36 19.42
CA TYR A 100 5.11 8.21 19.19
C TYR A 100 4.41 8.66 20.48
N ASP A 101 4.87 8.17 21.63
CA ASP A 101 4.46 8.59 22.98
C ASP A 101 5.12 9.94 23.32
N PHE A 102 4.54 11.02 22.81
CA PHE A 102 5.03 12.38 23.00
C PHE A 102 4.60 12.97 24.35
N ASN A 103 3.57 12.41 24.99
CA ASN A 103 3.10 12.86 26.30
C ASN A 103 3.70 12.05 27.48
N GLY A 104 4.35 10.93 27.21
CA GLY A 104 5.04 10.07 28.18
C GLY A 104 4.12 9.17 29.00
N ASP A 105 2.91 8.87 28.52
CA ASP A 105 1.90 8.08 29.25
C ASP A 105 1.89 6.57 28.90
N ALA A 106 2.84 6.14 28.05
CA ALA A 106 3.00 4.79 27.54
C ALA A 106 1.83 4.29 26.68
N THR A 107 0.95 5.18 26.22
CA THR A 107 -0.14 4.89 25.28
C THR A 107 -0.05 5.78 24.07
N ILE A 108 -0.05 5.17 22.87
CA ILE A 108 0.00 5.94 21.62
C ILE A 108 -1.42 6.32 21.23
N ASP A 109 -1.80 7.59 21.42
CA ASP A 109 -3.16 8.08 21.18
C ASP A 109 -3.22 9.53 20.65
N ALA A 110 -4.40 10.16 20.72
CA ALA A 110 -4.62 11.52 20.23
C ALA A 110 -3.96 12.62 21.10
N ASN A 111 -3.65 12.33 22.36
CA ASN A 111 -2.99 13.24 23.28
C ASN A 111 -1.52 13.44 22.90
N ASP A 112 -0.88 12.43 22.28
CA ASP A 112 0.45 12.56 21.70
C ASP A 112 0.51 13.59 20.57
N ALA A 113 -0.50 13.60 19.72
CA ALA A 113 -0.59 14.57 18.63
C ALA A 113 -0.72 16.01 19.16
N LEU A 114 -1.40 16.20 20.31
CA LEU A 114 -1.50 17.49 20.99
C LEU A 114 -0.16 17.85 21.66
N ALA A 115 0.50 16.91 22.31
CA ALA A 115 1.81 17.11 22.91
C ALA A 115 2.86 17.53 21.87
N LEU A 116 2.88 16.86 20.71
CA LEU A 116 3.74 17.22 19.60
C LEU A 116 3.44 18.63 19.07
N GLN A 117 2.18 18.97 18.85
CA GLN A 117 1.79 20.32 18.42
C GLN A 117 2.26 21.41 19.38
N ASN A 118 2.19 21.16 20.69
CA ASN A 118 2.65 22.09 21.71
C ASN A 118 4.18 22.17 21.80
N ALA A 119 4.89 21.10 21.46
CA ALA A 119 6.36 21.04 21.46
C ALA A 119 6.99 21.73 20.25
N VAL A 120 6.24 21.86 19.14
CA VAL A 120 6.68 22.65 17.98
C VAL A 120 6.63 24.13 18.36
N LEU A 121 7.74 24.62 18.91
CA LEU A 121 8.00 26.05 19.04
C LEU A 121 8.00 26.66 17.64
N PRO A 122 7.16 27.67 17.36
CA PRO A 122 7.22 28.36 16.09
C PRO A 122 8.57 29.08 16.02
N ILE A 123 9.42 28.65 15.10
CA ILE A 123 10.63 29.36 14.73
C ILE A 123 10.17 30.61 13.97
N VAL A 124 10.03 31.71 14.70
CA VAL A 124 9.82 33.06 14.13
C VAL A 124 11.09 33.87 14.35
#